data_AF-A0A1V5UXY3-F1
#
_entry.id   AF-A0A1V5UXY3-F1
#
_cell.length_a   1.000
_cell.length_b   1.000
_cell.length_c   1.000
_cell.angle_alpha   90.00
_cell.angle_beta   90.00
_cell.angle_gamma   90.00
#
_symmetry.space_group_name_H-M   'P 1'
#
loop_
_entity.id
_entity.type
_entity.pdbx_description
1 polymer ?
#
loop_
_entity_poly.entity_id
_entity_poly.type
_entity_poly.pdbx_seq_one_letter_code
_entity_poly.pdbx_strand_id
1 'polypeptide(L)'
;MKHLKSFIIILITLFISLRVGQSVFANTTAISNALTYLQSQQASTGQINGWGGESDWAAIAFSQNGLPASSIKSGDTSLYDFLLSDLPASDSAATVWERKIITIVSLNQDPTDFAGHNYLSSLESLALNGQLGDETLLNDDIFGLLALLSTSSTNNELIESVLDFLITHQDPSGGFSWTTNTCDRCSPDSNDTAAAIQALHLAKTSGFTHPQLEDSLSQAQTYLLESQTESGGFAYDPNTPTPDGASTSWALMALNMLGLSDSSQALKATDWLLSQQQADGGFPWSAEYGSDPTTTSHALIALNSAWWTKQSPDPSQTPTPTLTPTPTPTSTSTTTPEPTATPTPTPTQTPTLTPSPTTTPQPLLLGSKDSRAPLPTPSPDQQPEDTSNQPLVTNDTNGLKSPSVSTSISYIPTLAVILGIITLFAVIKIYELKKT
;
A
#
# COMPACT_ATOMS: atom_id res chain seq x y z
N MET A 1 45.64 11.32 23.44
CA MET A 1 44.59 10.27 23.55
C MET A 1 43.17 10.82 23.66
N LYS A 2 42.86 11.76 24.57
CA LYS A 2 41.49 12.33 24.72
C LYS A 2 40.97 12.98 23.42
N HIS A 3 41.82 13.70 22.69
CA HIS A 3 41.48 14.35 21.43
C HIS A 3 41.26 13.39 20.25
N LEU A 4 41.93 12.23 20.23
CA LEU A 4 41.73 11.21 19.20
C LEU A 4 40.36 10.51 19.37
N LYS A 5 39.96 10.26 20.62
CA LYS A 5 38.62 9.72 20.94
C LYS A 5 37.50 10.68 20.51
N SER A 6 37.64 11.98 20.80
CA SER A 6 36.66 12.99 20.37
C SER A 6 36.59 13.12 18.83
N PHE A 7 37.72 13.05 18.13
CA PHE A 7 37.74 13.09 16.67
C PHE A 7 37.07 11.86 16.04
N ILE A 8 37.33 10.66 16.58
CA ILE A 8 36.68 9.42 16.12
C ILE A 8 35.16 9.46 16.37
N ILE A 9 34.71 9.95 17.53
CA ILE A 9 33.27 10.09 17.82
C ILE A 9 32.62 11.05 16.83
N ILE A 10 33.22 12.21 16.54
CA ILE A 10 32.69 13.17 15.57
C ILE A 10 32.62 12.56 14.16
N LEU A 11 33.64 11.82 13.74
CA LEU A 11 33.67 11.17 12.44
C LEU A 11 32.59 10.08 12.33
N ILE A 12 32.40 9.28 13.39
CA ILE A 12 31.34 8.26 13.47
C ILE A 12 29.97 8.93 13.43
N THR A 13 29.73 9.98 14.22
CA THR A 13 28.46 10.72 14.22
C THR A 13 28.19 11.34 12.85
N LEU A 14 29.18 11.96 12.21
CA LEU A 14 29.04 12.53 10.88
C LEU A 14 28.74 11.45 9.84
N PHE A 15 29.42 10.30 9.91
CA PHE A 15 29.17 9.17 9.00
C PHE A 15 27.77 8.57 9.19
N ILE A 16 27.32 8.42 10.45
CA ILE A 16 25.95 7.99 10.78
C ILE A 16 24.94 9.01 10.26
N SER A 17 25.15 10.31 10.50
CA SER A 17 24.24 11.36 10.02
C SER A 17 24.18 11.46 8.50
N LEU A 18 25.29 11.27 7.78
CA LEU A 18 25.29 11.20 6.32
C LEU A 18 24.55 9.96 5.81
N ARG A 19 24.79 8.80 6.42
CA ARG A 19 24.11 7.53 6.08
C ARG A 19 22.59 7.66 6.28
N VAL A 20 22.16 8.12 7.46
CA VAL A 20 20.73 8.34 7.78
C VAL A 20 20.12 9.35 6.81
N GLY A 21 20.82 10.45 6.51
CA GLY A 21 20.34 11.44 5.53
C GLY A 21 20.13 10.82 4.14
N GLN A 22 21.10 10.07 3.61
CA GLN A 22 20.99 9.43 2.30
C GLN A 22 19.85 8.42 2.23
N SER A 23 19.66 7.58 3.26
CA SER A 23 18.56 6.61 3.32
C SER A 23 17.19 7.28 3.34
N VAL A 24 17.02 8.35 4.12
CA VAL A 24 15.75 9.11 4.16
C VAL A 24 15.43 9.75 2.79
N PHE A 25 16.43 10.33 2.13
CA PHE A 25 16.25 10.92 0.80
C PHE A 25 15.94 9.89 -0.29
N ALA A 26 16.63 8.75 -0.28
CA ALA A 26 16.39 7.66 -1.24
C ALA A 26 14.96 7.11 -1.09
N ASN A 27 14.53 6.87 0.15
CA ASN A 27 13.19 6.38 0.43
C ASN A 27 12.11 7.38 -0.03
N THR A 28 12.27 8.67 0.28
CA THR A 28 11.32 9.72 -0.14
C THR A 28 11.18 9.79 -1.68
N THR A 29 12.29 9.64 -2.39
CA THR A 29 12.28 9.65 -3.88
C THR A 29 11.58 8.42 -4.42
N ALA A 30 11.88 7.24 -3.86
CA ALA A 30 11.26 5.99 -4.28
C ALA A 30 9.74 6.00 -4.06
N ILE A 31 9.28 6.47 -2.89
CA ILE A 31 7.86 6.66 -2.60
C ILE A 31 7.21 7.57 -3.64
N SER A 32 7.80 8.73 -3.95
CA SER A 32 7.26 9.65 -4.95
C SER A 32 7.14 9.02 -6.35
N ASN A 33 8.13 8.23 -6.76
CA ASN A 33 8.13 7.54 -8.05
C ASN A 33 7.04 6.46 -8.10
N ALA A 34 6.90 5.68 -7.03
CA ALA A 34 5.90 4.62 -6.94
C ALA A 34 4.46 5.15 -6.87
N LEU A 35 4.23 6.27 -6.19
CA LEU A 35 2.93 6.97 -6.23
C LEU A 35 2.59 7.44 -7.64
N THR A 36 3.59 7.94 -8.39
CA THR A 36 3.42 8.35 -9.80
C THR A 36 3.11 7.15 -10.68
N TYR A 37 3.83 6.03 -10.50
CA TYR A 37 3.54 4.78 -11.17
C TYR A 37 2.10 4.34 -10.91
N LEU A 38 1.67 4.21 -9.65
CA LEU A 38 0.31 3.75 -9.32
C LEU A 38 -0.76 4.65 -9.94
N GLN A 39 -0.59 5.98 -9.87
CA GLN A 39 -1.54 6.90 -10.49
C GLN A 39 -1.58 6.74 -12.02
N SER A 40 -0.46 6.42 -12.67
CA SER A 40 -0.43 6.16 -14.12
C SER A 40 -1.21 4.90 -14.53
N GLN A 41 -1.46 3.99 -13.59
CA GLN A 41 -2.25 2.78 -13.81
C GLN A 41 -3.77 3.03 -13.70
N GLN A 42 -4.19 4.27 -13.40
CA GLN A 42 -5.59 4.61 -13.24
C GLN A 42 -6.33 4.75 -14.58
N ALA A 43 -7.33 3.89 -14.81
CA ALA A 43 -8.26 4.00 -15.92
C ALA A 43 -9.23 5.18 -15.77
N SER A 44 -9.89 5.57 -16.87
CA SER A 44 -10.91 6.63 -16.87
C SER A 44 -12.14 6.35 -15.98
N THR A 45 -12.33 5.09 -15.57
CA THR A 45 -13.36 4.66 -14.61
C THR A 45 -12.97 4.95 -13.16
N GLY A 46 -11.75 5.44 -12.90
CA GLY A 46 -11.18 5.62 -11.57
C GLY A 46 -10.47 4.38 -11.02
N GLN A 47 -10.70 3.21 -11.62
CA GLN A 47 -10.06 1.94 -11.29
C GLN A 47 -8.55 1.98 -11.51
N ILE A 48 -7.77 1.40 -10.59
CA ILE A 48 -6.37 1.02 -10.84
C ILE A 48 -6.36 -0.33 -11.59
N ASN A 49 -5.75 -0.35 -12.78
CA ASN A 49 -5.73 -1.54 -13.64
C ASN A 49 -5.09 -2.75 -12.94
N GLY A 50 -5.63 -3.94 -13.18
CA GLY A 50 -5.12 -5.19 -12.62
C GLY A 50 -6.11 -6.36 -12.72
N TRP A 51 -5.83 -7.44 -12.01
CA TRP A 51 -6.54 -8.72 -12.04
C TRP A 51 -7.58 -8.89 -10.93
N GLY A 52 -7.61 -8.00 -9.93
CA GLY A 52 -8.62 -7.92 -8.86
C GLY A 52 -8.08 -7.37 -7.54
N GLY A 53 -8.78 -6.41 -6.93
CA GLY A 53 -8.43 -5.83 -5.63
C GLY A 53 -7.32 -4.77 -5.65
N GLU A 54 -6.70 -4.48 -6.79
CA GLU A 54 -5.60 -3.49 -6.91
C GLU A 54 -6.04 -2.09 -6.49
N SER A 55 -7.29 -1.72 -6.79
CA SER A 55 -7.84 -0.43 -6.40
C SER A 55 -7.97 -0.28 -4.88
N ASP A 56 -8.26 -1.38 -4.19
CA ASP A 56 -8.33 -1.42 -2.72
C ASP A 56 -6.93 -1.23 -2.13
N TRP A 57 -5.94 -2.01 -2.59
CA TRP A 57 -4.55 -1.90 -2.14
C TRP A 57 -3.91 -0.55 -2.45
N ALA A 58 -4.15 -0.02 -3.66
CA ALA A 58 -3.68 1.29 -4.05
C ALA A 58 -4.31 2.39 -3.20
N ALA A 59 -5.61 2.28 -2.86
CA ALA A 59 -6.28 3.24 -2.00
C ALA A 59 -5.69 3.26 -0.59
N ILE A 60 -5.37 2.09 -0.02
CA ILE A 60 -4.64 1.98 1.25
C ILE A 60 -3.27 2.66 1.11
N ALA A 61 -2.51 2.33 0.06
CA ALA A 61 -1.18 2.90 -0.17
C ALA A 61 -1.20 4.44 -0.31
N PHE A 62 -2.13 4.99 -1.10
CA PHE A 62 -2.32 6.44 -1.22
C PHE A 62 -2.69 7.08 0.12
N SER A 63 -3.65 6.49 0.86
CA SER A 63 -4.10 7.01 2.15
C SER A 63 -2.99 7.05 3.18
N GLN A 64 -2.19 5.98 3.29
CA GLN A 64 -1.05 5.90 4.20
C GLN A 64 0.02 6.94 3.84
N ASN A 65 0.18 7.25 2.55
CA ASN A 65 1.08 8.30 2.06
C ASN A 65 0.44 9.71 2.05
N GLY A 66 -0.69 9.90 2.74
CA GLY A 66 -1.31 11.21 2.94
C GLY A 66 -2.05 11.76 1.71
N LEU A 67 -2.32 10.93 0.71
CA LEU A 67 -3.08 11.27 -0.48
C LEU A 67 -4.50 10.66 -0.40
N PRO A 68 -5.55 11.47 -0.20
CA PRO A 68 -6.91 10.95 -0.18
C PRO A 68 -7.28 10.32 -1.53
N ALA A 69 -7.95 9.16 -1.52
CA ALA A 69 -8.39 8.50 -2.75
C ALA A 69 -9.27 9.38 -3.65
N SER A 70 -9.97 10.37 -3.09
CA SER A 70 -10.78 11.35 -3.82
C SER A 70 -9.95 12.36 -4.62
N SER A 71 -8.66 12.50 -4.31
CA SER A 71 -7.70 13.34 -5.05
C SER A 71 -7.01 12.60 -6.19
N ILE A 72 -7.05 11.27 -6.20
CA ILE A 72 -6.44 10.42 -7.23
C ILE A 72 -7.43 10.28 -8.38
N LYS A 73 -7.22 11.04 -9.46
CA LYS A 73 -8.18 11.16 -10.57
C LYS A 73 -7.57 10.89 -11.94
N SER A 74 -8.39 10.29 -12.80
CA SER A 74 -8.18 10.19 -14.24
C SER A 74 -9.38 10.85 -14.94
N GLY A 75 -9.18 12.09 -15.42
CA GLY A 75 -10.28 12.95 -15.84
C GLY A 75 -11.13 13.42 -14.64
N ASP A 76 -12.44 13.25 -14.72
CA ASP A 76 -13.38 13.69 -13.67
C ASP A 76 -13.62 12.63 -12.59
N THR A 77 -13.32 11.36 -12.87
CA THR A 77 -13.55 10.22 -11.96
C THR A 77 -12.35 9.97 -11.06
N SER A 78 -12.59 9.86 -9.76
CA SER A 78 -11.56 9.51 -8.77
C SER A 78 -11.52 8.03 -8.44
N LEU A 79 -10.43 7.60 -7.81
CA LEU A 79 -10.31 6.26 -7.21
C LEU A 79 -11.41 6.07 -6.14
N TYR A 80 -11.72 7.11 -5.37
CA TYR A 80 -12.81 7.05 -4.40
C TYR A 80 -14.18 6.85 -5.07
N ASP A 81 -14.45 7.52 -6.19
CA ASP A 81 -15.70 7.32 -6.95
C ASP A 81 -15.81 5.89 -7.48
N PHE A 82 -14.69 5.31 -7.93
CA PHE A 82 -14.65 3.89 -8.30
C PHE A 82 -14.98 3.00 -7.10
N LEU A 83 -14.34 3.20 -5.95
CA LEU A 83 -14.56 2.39 -4.74
C LEU A 83 -16.02 2.44 -4.24
N LEU A 84 -16.70 3.59 -4.38
CA LEU A 84 -18.12 3.71 -4.07
C LEU A 84 -19.02 2.89 -5.01
N SER A 85 -18.56 2.65 -6.24
CA SER A 85 -19.28 1.87 -7.26
C SER A 85 -18.91 0.38 -7.29
N ASP A 86 -17.73 0.04 -6.78
CA ASP A 86 -17.17 -1.32 -6.76
C ASP A 86 -17.66 -2.10 -5.53
N LEU A 87 -18.94 -2.47 -5.59
CA LEU A 87 -19.64 -3.18 -4.53
C LEU A 87 -19.44 -4.69 -4.66
N PRO A 88 -19.09 -5.40 -3.57
CA PRO A 88 -19.07 -6.86 -3.57
C PRO A 88 -20.45 -7.44 -3.91
N ALA A 89 -20.47 -8.58 -4.60
CA ALA A 89 -21.69 -9.38 -4.74
C ALA A 89 -22.11 -9.96 -3.37
N SER A 90 -23.41 -10.20 -3.19
CA SER A 90 -23.94 -10.69 -1.90
C SER A 90 -23.40 -12.05 -1.47
N ASP A 91 -22.93 -12.87 -2.42
CA ASP A 91 -22.33 -14.19 -2.24
C ASP A 91 -20.80 -14.17 -2.35
N SER A 92 -20.18 -12.98 -2.24
CA SER A 92 -18.71 -12.86 -2.23
C SER A 92 -18.10 -13.57 -1.02
N ALA A 93 -16.92 -14.15 -1.22
CA ALA A 93 -16.12 -14.74 -0.16
C ALA A 93 -15.76 -13.73 0.94
N ALA A 94 -15.49 -14.22 2.15
CA ALA A 94 -15.13 -13.40 3.31
C ALA A 94 -13.94 -12.47 3.02
N THR A 95 -12.90 -12.98 2.34
CA THR A 95 -11.72 -12.22 1.88
C THR A 95 -12.03 -10.98 1.04
N VAL A 96 -13.16 -10.93 0.33
CA VAL A 96 -13.59 -9.74 -0.40
C VAL A 96 -14.11 -8.68 0.57
N TRP A 97 -14.96 -9.07 1.52
CA TRP A 97 -15.51 -8.17 2.54
C TRP A 97 -14.41 -7.63 3.46
N GLU A 98 -13.48 -8.49 3.87
CA GLU A 98 -12.34 -8.14 4.70
C GLU A 98 -11.45 -7.08 4.06
N ARG A 99 -11.03 -7.31 2.80
CA ARG A 99 -10.23 -6.33 2.05
C ARG A 99 -10.96 -5.00 1.92
N LYS A 100 -12.27 -5.02 1.66
CA LYS A 100 -13.08 -3.81 1.58
C LYS A 100 -13.15 -3.08 2.92
N ILE A 101 -13.37 -3.79 4.03
CA ILE A 101 -13.38 -3.19 5.37
C ILE A 101 -12.04 -2.53 5.69
N ILE A 102 -10.93 -3.24 5.50
CA ILE A 102 -9.57 -2.72 5.73
C ILE A 102 -9.33 -1.46 4.88
N THR A 103 -9.78 -1.48 3.62
CA THR A 103 -9.69 -0.33 2.71
C THR A 103 -10.52 0.85 3.22
N ILE A 104 -11.79 0.65 3.55
CA ILE A 104 -12.70 1.68 4.03
C ILE A 104 -12.16 2.34 5.31
N VAL A 105 -11.70 1.53 6.27
CA VAL A 105 -11.08 2.01 7.51
C VAL A 105 -9.80 2.80 7.21
N SER A 106 -8.95 2.33 6.28
CA SER A 106 -7.72 3.06 5.90
C SER A 106 -8.02 4.45 5.32
N LEU A 107 -9.19 4.61 4.68
CA LEU A 107 -9.68 5.88 4.14
C LEU A 107 -10.36 6.78 5.20
N ASN A 108 -10.31 6.39 6.47
CA ASN A 108 -11.05 7.00 7.58
C ASN A 108 -12.57 7.07 7.32
N GLN A 109 -13.12 6.08 6.63
CA GLN A 109 -14.56 5.96 6.38
C GLN A 109 -15.18 4.90 7.30
N ASP A 110 -16.50 4.94 7.44
CA ASP A 110 -17.26 4.00 8.28
C ASP A 110 -17.65 2.75 7.46
N PRO A 111 -17.13 1.55 7.78
CA PRO A 111 -17.50 0.31 7.08
C PRO A 111 -18.93 -0.15 7.37
N THR A 112 -19.63 0.45 8.33
CA THR A 112 -21.05 0.16 8.59
C THR A 112 -22.00 0.96 7.70
N ASP A 113 -21.51 2.02 7.03
CA ASP A 113 -22.25 2.82 6.05
C ASP A 113 -21.29 3.39 4.98
N PHE A 114 -20.83 2.52 4.08
CA PHE A 114 -20.05 2.94 2.92
C PHE A 114 -20.84 2.64 1.66
N ALA A 115 -21.05 3.66 0.83
CA ALA A 115 -21.93 3.58 -0.36
C ALA A 115 -23.36 3.04 -0.06
N GLY A 116 -23.86 3.21 1.17
CA GLY A 116 -25.16 2.68 1.61
C GLY A 116 -25.15 1.18 1.97
N HIS A 117 -23.98 0.59 2.16
CA HIS A 117 -23.79 -0.82 2.55
C HIS A 117 -23.07 -0.94 3.90
N ASN A 118 -23.52 -1.91 4.69
CA ASN A 118 -22.87 -2.30 5.94
C ASN A 118 -21.97 -3.52 5.70
N TYR A 119 -20.69 -3.25 5.43
CA TYR A 119 -19.68 -4.28 5.13
C TYR A 119 -19.37 -5.12 6.36
N LEU A 120 -19.37 -4.51 7.56
CA LEU A 120 -19.12 -5.20 8.81
C LEU A 120 -20.18 -6.28 9.07
N SER A 121 -21.47 -5.95 8.94
CA SER A 121 -22.54 -6.94 9.10
C SER A 121 -22.51 -8.01 8.01
N SER A 122 -22.09 -7.69 6.79
CA SER A 122 -21.88 -8.71 5.75
C SER A 122 -20.79 -9.71 6.14
N LEU A 123 -19.64 -9.23 6.66
CA LEU A 123 -18.56 -10.11 7.14
C LEU A 123 -19.02 -10.95 8.34
N GLU A 124 -19.62 -10.34 9.35
CA GLU A 124 -20.10 -11.05 10.55
C GLU A 124 -21.16 -12.12 10.20
N SER A 125 -21.92 -11.94 9.12
CA SER A 125 -22.89 -12.95 8.65
C SER A 125 -22.25 -14.22 8.07
N LEU A 126 -20.95 -14.18 7.78
CA LEU A 126 -20.16 -15.31 7.30
C LEU A 126 -19.49 -16.10 8.44
N ALA A 127 -19.79 -15.76 9.70
CA ALA A 127 -19.34 -16.53 10.85
C ALA A 127 -19.89 -17.96 10.79
N LEU A 128 -19.00 -18.94 10.88
CA LEU A 128 -19.32 -20.36 10.81
C LEU A 128 -18.35 -21.13 11.70
N ASN A 129 -18.88 -21.97 12.61
CA ASN A 129 -18.08 -22.90 13.42
C ASN A 129 -16.86 -22.30 14.16
N GLY A 130 -16.96 -21.04 14.59
CA GLY A 130 -15.90 -20.34 15.33
C GLY A 130 -14.88 -19.61 14.46
N GLN A 131 -15.03 -19.66 13.13
CA GLN A 131 -14.20 -19.00 12.12
C GLN A 131 -15.07 -18.13 11.19
N LEU A 132 -14.45 -17.51 10.19
CA LEU A 132 -15.08 -16.70 9.15
C LEU A 132 -14.92 -17.36 7.78
N GLY A 133 -16.00 -17.43 7.00
CA GLY A 133 -15.90 -17.83 5.59
C GLY A 133 -15.84 -19.33 5.37
N ASP A 134 -14.78 -19.80 4.70
CA ASP A 134 -14.64 -21.19 4.25
C ASP A 134 -13.85 -22.00 5.27
N GLU A 135 -14.42 -23.10 5.76
CA GLU A 135 -13.81 -23.89 6.83
C GLU A 135 -12.46 -24.53 6.50
N THR A 136 -12.07 -24.51 5.23
CA THR A 136 -10.81 -25.04 4.73
C THR A 136 -9.73 -23.97 4.58
N LEU A 137 -10.08 -22.70 4.75
CA LEU A 137 -9.16 -21.57 4.66
C LEU A 137 -8.73 -21.13 6.07
N LEU A 138 -7.58 -20.49 6.13
CA LEU A 138 -7.08 -19.84 7.33
C LEU A 138 -6.81 -18.35 7.05
N ASN A 139 -6.60 -17.98 5.79
CA ASN A 139 -6.36 -16.60 5.40
C ASN A 139 -7.59 -15.70 5.58
N ASP A 140 -8.81 -16.20 5.38
CA ASP A 140 -10.04 -15.47 5.71
C ASP A 140 -10.18 -15.21 7.22
N ASP A 141 -9.76 -16.11 8.09
CA ASP A 141 -9.70 -15.80 9.52
C ASP A 141 -8.61 -14.78 9.88
N ILE A 142 -7.45 -14.84 9.22
CA ILE A 142 -6.36 -13.86 9.44
C ILE A 142 -6.82 -12.46 9.07
N PHE A 143 -7.36 -12.29 7.86
CA PHE A 143 -7.84 -11.00 7.36
C PHE A 143 -9.17 -10.60 7.99
N GLY A 144 -10.01 -11.57 8.35
CA GLY A 144 -11.21 -11.44 9.17
C GLY A 144 -10.95 -10.82 10.52
N LEU A 145 -9.99 -11.35 11.27
CA LEU A 145 -9.59 -10.82 12.56
C LEU A 145 -9.02 -9.39 12.42
N LEU A 146 -8.17 -9.14 11.41
CA LEU A 146 -7.68 -7.80 11.10
C LEU A 146 -8.83 -6.82 10.80
N ALA A 147 -9.78 -7.23 9.95
CA ALA A 147 -10.93 -6.43 9.56
C ALA A 147 -11.79 -6.10 10.79
N LEU A 148 -12.23 -7.10 11.55
CA LEU A 148 -13.07 -6.93 12.75
C LEU A 148 -12.42 -5.97 13.75
N LEU A 149 -11.15 -6.19 14.09
CA LEU A 149 -10.41 -5.37 15.05
C LEU A 149 -10.07 -3.96 14.54
N SER A 150 -10.10 -3.74 13.22
CA SER A 150 -9.92 -2.40 12.63
C SER A 150 -11.19 -1.54 12.70
N THR A 151 -12.32 -2.15 13.07
CA THR A 151 -13.62 -1.48 13.17
C THR A 151 -14.05 -1.24 14.61
N SER A 152 -15.23 -0.63 14.79
CA SER A 152 -15.95 -0.56 16.05
C SER A 152 -16.82 -1.81 16.34
N SER A 153 -16.48 -2.98 15.76
CA SER A 153 -17.23 -4.22 16.02
C SER A 153 -17.36 -4.47 17.52
N THR A 154 -18.55 -4.91 17.91
CA THR A 154 -18.89 -5.25 19.31
C THR A 154 -19.08 -6.76 19.48
N ASN A 155 -18.82 -7.55 18.43
CA ASN A 155 -18.99 -8.99 18.44
C ASN A 155 -17.76 -9.68 19.04
N ASN A 156 -17.53 -9.46 20.34
CA ASN A 156 -16.36 -9.99 21.03
C ASN A 156 -16.31 -11.53 21.02
N GLU A 157 -17.46 -12.21 21.04
CA GLU A 157 -17.51 -13.67 20.98
C GLU A 157 -16.93 -14.21 19.66
N LEU A 158 -17.29 -13.58 18.53
CA LEU A 158 -16.72 -13.93 17.23
C LEU A 158 -15.23 -13.61 17.15
N ILE A 159 -14.81 -12.45 17.66
CA ILE A 159 -13.39 -12.07 17.66
C ILE A 159 -12.56 -13.05 18.49
N GLU A 160 -13.06 -13.45 19.67
CA GLU A 160 -12.42 -14.44 20.53
C GLU A 160 -12.37 -15.82 19.87
N SER A 161 -13.43 -16.25 19.17
CA SER A 161 -13.44 -17.53 18.48
C SER A 161 -12.48 -17.58 17.29
N VAL A 162 -12.43 -16.52 16.48
CA VAL A 162 -11.50 -16.42 15.34
C VAL A 162 -10.06 -16.38 15.85
N LEU A 163 -9.79 -15.64 16.93
CA LEU A 163 -8.47 -15.62 17.56
C LEU A 163 -8.03 -17.01 18.06
N ASP A 164 -8.92 -17.75 18.72
CA ASP A 164 -8.66 -19.12 19.15
C ASP A 164 -8.42 -20.04 17.95
N PHE A 165 -9.22 -19.91 16.89
CA PHE A 165 -9.05 -20.67 15.65
C PHE A 165 -7.67 -20.45 15.03
N LEU A 166 -7.22 -19.20 14.87
CA LEU A 166 -5.87 -18.90 14.37
C LEU A 166 -4.79 -19.54 15.22
N ILE A 167 -4.84 -19.35 16.55
CA ILE A 167 -3.79 -19.83 17.45
C ILE A 167 -3.73 -21.37 17.45
N THR A 168 -4.87 -22.04 17.36
CA THR A 168 -4.93 -23.51 17.33
C THR A 168 -4.50 -24.13 16.00
N HIS A 169 -4.52 -23.35 14.91
CA HIS A 169 -4.07 -23.77 13.58
C HIS A 169 -2.67 -23.26 13.20
N GLN A 170 -1.96 -22.60 14.12
CA GLN A 170 -0.55 -22.29 13.91
C GLN A 170 0.28 -23.58 13.76
N ASP A 171 1.11 -23.63 12.72
CA ASP A 171 1.95 -24.80 12.46
C ASP A 171 3.06 -24.94 13.51
N PRO A 172 3.56 -26.16 13.81
CA PRO A 172 4.66 -26.36 14.75
C PRO A 172 5.97 -25.63 14.42
N SER A 173 6.17 -25.18 13.17
CA SER A 173 7.26 -24.28 12.79
C SER A 173 7.09 -22.85 13.32
N GLY A 174 5.90 -22.49 13.78
CA GLY A 174 5.52 -21.15 14.19
C GLY A 174 4.90 -20.31 13.07
N GLY A 175 4.96 -20.77 11.81
CA GLY A 175 4.34 -20.07 10.69
C GLY A 175 2.83 -20.32 10.56
N PHE A 176 2.21 -19.54 9.68
CA PHE A 176 0.82 -19.70 9.25
C PHE A 176 0.78 -19.99 7.75
N SER A 177 -0.18 -20.82 7.32
CA SER A 177 -0.51 -21.08 5.92
C SER A 177 -1.82 -20.39 5.55
N TRP A 178 -2.10 -20.24 4.27
CA TRP A 178 -3.39 -19.75 3.78
C TRP A 178 -4.57 -20.71 4.04
N THR A 179 -4.31 -21.97 4.41
CA THR A 179 -5.32 -23.04 4.54
C THR A 179 -5.09 -23.91 5.76
N THR A 180 -6.16 -24.53 6.26
CA THR A 180 -6.11 -25.58 7.29
C THR A 180 -5.91 -26.98 6.71
N ASN A 181 -5.98 -27.12 5.38
CA ASN A 181 -5.77 -28.40 4.72
C ASN A 181 -4.29 -28.81 4.72
N THR A 182 -4.07 -30.12 4.66
CA THR A 182 -2.74 -30.68 4.39
C THR A 182 -2.59 -30.97 2.90
N CYS A 183 -1.59 -30.36 2.27
CA CYS A 183 -1.24 -30.59 0.87
C CYS A 183 0.22 -30.19 0.58
N ASP A 184 0.75 -30.58 -0.58
CA ASP A 184 2.15 -30.32 -0.98
C ASP A 184 2.54 -28.82 -1.02
N ARG A 185 1.55 -27.93 -1.11
CA ARG A 185 1.72 -26.46 -1.17
C ARG A 185 0.90 -25.72 -0.09
N CYS A 186 0.62 -26.42 1.01
CA CYS A 186 -0.11 -25.90 2.17
C CYS A 186 0.81 -25.71 3.38
N SER A 187 2.13 -25.68 3.15
CA SER A 187 3.07 -25.33 4.22
C SER A 187 2.90 -23.87 4.61
N PRO A 188 3.29 -23.49 5.84
CA PRO A 188 3.38 -22.09 6.22
C PRO A 188 4.27 -21.29 5.27
N ASP A 189 3.99 -20.00 5.14
CA ASP A 189 4.78 -19.08 4.31
C ASP A 189 4.93 -17.71 4.97
N SER A 190 5.84 -16.89 4.44
CA SER A 190 6.14 -15.58 5.02
C SER A 190 4.97 -14.60 4.93
N ASN A 191 4.08 -14.73 3.95
CA ASN A 191 3.03 -13.75 3.67
C ASN A 191 1.88 -13.94 4.64
N ASP A 192 1.34 -15.16 4.71
CA ASP A 192 0.30 -15.50 5.68
C ASP A 192 0.80 -15.33 7.11
N THR A 193 2.07 -15.69 7.39
CA THR A 193 2.68 -15.43 8.69
C THR A 193 2.79 -13.94 9.00
N ALA A 194 3.18 -13.09 8.04
CA ALA A 194 3.23 -11.65 8.23
C ALA A 194 1.84 -11.03 8.47
N ALA A 195 0.81 -11.51 7.78
CA ALA A 195 -0.57 -11.08 8.01
C ALA A 195 -1.08 -11.55 9.38
N ALA A 196 -0.79 -12.80 9.77
CA ALA A 196 -1.13 -13.35 11.09
C ALA A 196 -0.46 -12.58 12.23
N ILE A 197 0.83 -12.20 12.08
CA ILE A 197 1.52 -11.34 13.05
C ILE A 197 0.75 -10.03 13.26
N GLN A 198 0.30 -9.39 12.18
CA GLN A 198 -0.48 -8.15 12.30
C GLN A 198 -1.81 -8.40 13.00
N ALA A 199 -2.52 -9.49 12.68
CA ALA A 199 -3.79 -9.87 13.30
C ALA A 199 -3.64 -10.13 14.81
N LEU A 200 -2.68 -10.98 15.19
CA LEU A 200 -2.40 -11.34 16.59
C LEU A 200 -1.91 -10.13 17.40
N HIS A 201 -1.05 -9.29 16.81
CA HIS A 201 -0.59 -8.07 17.46
C HIS A 201 -1.74 -7.08 17.67
N LEU A 202 -2.65 -6.95 16.69
CA LEU A 202 -3.82 -6.11 16.82
C LEU A 202 -4.78 -6.62 17.90
N ALA A 203 -4.99 -7.94 17.98
CA ALA A 203 -5.82 -8.55 19.01
C ALA A 203 -5.26 -8.25 20.42
N LYS A 204 -3.96 -8.48 20.60
CA LYS A 204 -3.23 -8.17 21.83
C LYS A 204 -3.36 -6.69 22.23
N THR A 205 -3.10 -5.77 21.30
CA THR A 205 -3.13 -4.33 21.58
C THR A 205 -4.55 -3.79 21.75
N SER A 206 -5.55 -4.48 21.22
CA SER A 206 -6.98 -4.20 21.44
C SER A 206 -7.53 -4.78 22.74
N GLY A 207 -6.69 -5.46 23.53
CA GLY A 207 -7.04 -5.96 24.86
C GLY A 207 -7.64 -7.37 24.90
N PHE A 208 -7.66 -8.08 23.77
CA PHE A 208 -8.04 -9.49 23.75
C PHE A 208 -6.91 -10.34 24.35
N THR A 209 -7.29 -11.41 25.05
CA THR A 209 -6.35 -12.29 25.74
C THR A 209 -6.58 -13.74 25.34
N HIS A 210 -5.50 -14.46 25.06
CA HIS A 210 -5.50 -15.91 24.91
C HIS A 210 -4.22 -16.48 25.56
N PRO A 211 -4.26 -17.63 26.26
CA PRO A 211 -3.09 -18.16 26.99
C PRO A 211 -1.83 -18.36 26.13
N GLN A 212 -2.01 -18.66 24.84
CA GLN A 212 -0.92 -18.90 23.90
C GLN A 212 -0.67 -17.71 22.96
N LEU A 213 -1.32 -16.54 23.14
CA LEU A 213 -1.19 -15.40 22.23
C LEU A 213 0.24 -14.89 22.11
N GLU A 214 0.91 -14.69 23.24
CA GLU A 214 2.30 -14.19 23.26
C GLU A 214 3.27 -15.20 22.65
N ASP A 215 3.12 -16.48 22.99
CA ASP A 215 3.97 -17.54 22.45
C ASP A 215 3.73 -17.72 20.95
N SER A 216 2.48 -17.63 20.50
CA SER A 216 2.09 -17.70 19.09
C SER A 216 2.70 -16.56 18.29
N LEU A 217 2.56 -15.32 18.77
CA LEU A 217 3.15 -14.13 18.16
C LEU A 217 4.69 -14.22 18.09
N SER A 218 5.33 -14.69 19.17
CA SER A 218 6.79 -14.84 19.21
C SER A 218 7.30 -15.92 18.24
N GLN A 219 6.57 -17.02 18.10
CA GLN A 219 6.91 -18.09 17.14
C GLN A 219 6.72 -17.61 15.69
N ALA A 220 5.62 -16.91 15.40
CA ALA A 220 5.37 -16.30 14.10
C ALA A 220 6.46 -15.30 13.71
N GLN A 221 6.86 -14.44 14.65
CA GLN A 221 7.97 -13.52 14.43
C GLN A 221 9.28 -14.26 14.13
N THR A 222 9.55 -15.37 14.83
CA THR A 222 10.76 -16.18 14.59
C THR A 222 10.74 -16.77 13.18
N TYR A 223 9.63 -17.41 12.79
CA TYR A 223 9.42 -17.95 11.45
C TYR A 223 9.62 -16.89 10.36
N LEU A 224 9.01 -15.72 10.53
CA LEU A 224 9.14 -14.62 9.58
C LEU A 224 10.61 -14.20 9.41
N LEU A 225 11.34 -14.04 10.53
CA LEU A 225 12.76 -13.66 10.50
C LEU A 225 13.66 -14.73 9.88
N GLU A 226 13.33 -16.01 10.01
CA GLU A 226 14.02 -17.12 9.33
C GLU A 226 13.81 -17.10 7.81
N SER A 227 12.72 -16.48 7.34
CA SER A 227 12.43 -16.28 5.92
C SER A 227 13.25 -15.14 5.29
N GLN A 228 14.02 -14.37 6.07
CA GLN A 228 14.90 -13.34 5.55
C GLN A 228 16.17 -13.94 4.94
N THR A 229 16.43 -13.61 3.68
CA THR A 229 17.61 -14.08 2.94
C THR A 229 18.86 -13.25 3.26
N GLU A 230 20.04 -13.75 2.88
CA GLU A 230 21.30 -13.00 3.04
C GLU A 230 21.31 -11.64 2.33
N SER A 231 20.52 -11.51 1.25
CA SER A 231 20.38 -10.27 0.48
C SER A 231 19.60 -9.18 1.23
N GLY A 232 18.86 -9.54 2.29
CA GLY A 232 18.01 -8.64 3.05
C GLY A 232 16.52 -8.72 2.71
N GLY A 233 16.16 -9.19 1.52
CA GLY A 233 14.77 -9.48 1.16
C GLY A 233 14.26 -10.77 1.82
N PHE A 234 12.95 -10.93 1.88
CA PHE A 234 12.27 -12.10 2.44
C PHE A 234 11.76 -13.00 1.31
N ALA A 235 11.95 -14.31 1.47
CA ALA A 235 11.42 -15.33 0.59
C ALA A 235 10.02 -15.77 1.04
N TYR A 236 9.17 -16.11 0.08
CA TYR A 236 7.84 -16.69 0.35
C TYR A 236 7.93 -17.97 1.21
N ASP A 237 8.73 -18.95 0.76
CA ASP A 237 9.02 -20.18 1.50
C ASP A 237 10.47 -20.13 2.04
N PRO A 238 10.69 -20.22 3.36
CA PRO A 238 12.04 -20.20 3.94
C PRO A 238 12.93 -21.36 3.48
N ASN A 239 12.35 -22.46 2.99
CA ASN A 239 13.10 -23.61 2.45
C ASN A 239 13.58 -23.38 1.01
N THR A 240 13.00 -22.42 0.30
CA THR A 240 13.44 -21.97 -1.02
C THR A 240 13.76 -20.48 -0.97
N PRO A 241 14.94 -20.08 -0.44
CA PRO A 241 15.23 -18.73 0.01
C PRO A 241 15.52 -17.76 -1.15
N THR A 242 14.56 -17.59 -2.06
CA THR A 242 14.57 -16.60 -3.14
C THR A 242 13.69 -15.43 -2.69
N PRO A 243 14.26 -14.24 -2.47
CA PRO A 243 13.49 -13.11 -2.00
C PRO A 243 12.66 -12.50 -3.12
N ASP A 244 11.48 -11.99 -2.78
CA ASP A 244 10.58 -11.34 -3.74
C ASP A 244 9.96 -10.05 -3.15
N GLY A 245 9.42 -9.22 -4.03
CA GLY A 245 8.87 -7.90 -3.73
C GLY A 245 7.63 -7.96 -2.85
N ALA A 246 6.75 -8.93 -3.09
CA ALA A 246 5.53 -9.08 -2.31
C ALA A 246 5.85 -9.53 -0.88
N SER A 247 6.62 -10.61 -0.74
CA SER A 247 7.01 -11.19 0.55
C SER A 247 7.83 -10.23 1.40
N THR A 248 8.79 -9.53 0.78
CA THR A 248 9.57 -8.50 1.49
C THR A 248 8.70 -7.33 1.97
N SER A 249 7.71 -6.90 1.16
CA SER A 249 6.80 -5.82 1.55
C SER A 249 5.93 -6.23 2.75
N TRP A 250 5.37 -7.45 2.73
CA TRP A 250 4.51 -7.96 3.79
C TRP A 250 5.27 -8.17 5.09
N ALA A 251 6.47 -8.77 5.01
CA ALA A 251 7.35 -8.92 6.15
C ALA A 251 7.73 -7.57 6.76
N LEU A 252 8.06 -6.57 5.92
CA LEU A 252 8.40 -5.23 6.41
C LEU A 252 7.20 -4.53 7.06
N MET A 253 5.97 -4.68 6.52
CA MET A 253 4.75 -4.20 7.19
C MET A 253 4.56 -4.82 8.58
N ALA A 254 4.78 -6.13 8.72
CA ALA A 254 4.70 -6.81 10.02
C ALA A 254 5.77 -6.28 11.00
N LEU A 255 7.01 -6.11 10.55
CA LEU A 255 8.08 -5.52 11.37
C LEU A 255 7.77 -4.07 11.79
N ASN A 256 7.20 -3.26 10.88
CA ASN A 256 6.76 -1.90 11.20
C ASN A 256 5.70 -1.89 12.30
N MET A 257 4.69 -2.77 12.19
CA MET A 257 3.62 -2.89 13.18
C MET A 257 4.14 -3.30 14.56
N LEU A 258 5.15 -4.17 14.61
CA LEU A 258 5.82 -4.57 15.84
C LEU A 258 6.74 -3.48 16.44
N GLY A 259 6.83 -2.30 15.82
CA GLY A 259 7.73 -1.22 16.25
C GLY A 259 9.21 -1.52 15.98
N LEU A 260 9.50 -2.37 14.99
CA LEU A 260 10.85 -2.84 14.64
C LEU A 260 11.40 -2.19 13.36
N SER A 261 10.86 -1.04 12.94
CA SER A 261 11.27 -0.33 11.73
C SER A 261 12.77 0.03 11.70
N ASP A 262 13.38 0.28 12.87
CA ASP A 262 14.80 0.60 13.00
C ASP A 262 15.70 -0.65 13.22
N SER A 263 15.12 -1.85 13.20
CA SER A 263 15.89 -3.09 13.34
C SER A 263 16.79 -3.33 12.13
N SER A 264 17.88 -4.08 12.32
CA SER A 264 18.78 -4.41 11.21
C SER A 264 18.08 -5.21 10.11
N GLN A 265 17.07 -5.99 10.46
CA GLN A 265 16.26 -6.80 9.57
C GLN A 265 15.35 -5.91 8.72
N ALA A 266 14.63 -4.96 9.34
CA ALA A 266 13.78 -4.00 8.62
C ALA A 266 14.58 -3.08 7.69
N LEU A 267 15.75 -2.60 8.14
CA LEU A 267 16.63 -1.76 7.32
C LEU A 267 17.16 -2.52 6.08
N LYS A 268 17.54 -3.79 6.24
CA LYS A 268 17.94 -4.64 5.11
C LYS A 268 16.79 -4.90 4.13
N ALA A 269 15.59 -5.13 4.65
CA ALA A 269 14.39 -5.29 3.83
C ALA A 269 14.08 -4.02 3.02
N THR A 270 14.20 -2.86 3.67
CA THR A 270 14.04 -1.54 3.05
C THR A 270 15.07 -1.33 1.94
N ASP A 271 16.35 -1.55 2.23
CA ASP A 271 17.43 -1.42 1.24
C ASP A 271 17.22 -2.38 0.05
N TRP A 272 16.81 -3.62 0.33
CA TRP A 272 16.49 -4.59 -0.71
C TRP A 272 15.31 -4.13 -1.58
N LEU A 273 14.18 -3.74 -0.98
CA LEU A 273 13.01 -3.23 -1.72
C LEU A 273 13.37 -2.03 -2.59
N LEU A 274 14.07 -1.03 -2.03
CA LEU A 274 14.51 0.16 -2.78
C LEU A 274 15.37 -0.21 -3.99
N SER A 275 16.15 -1.30 -3.90
CA SER A 275 16.94 -1.79 -5.04
C SER A 275 16.10 -2.47 -6.14
N GLN A 276 14.86 -2.86 -5.84
CA GLN A 276 13.93 -3.48 -6.80
C GLN A 276 13.06 -2.48 -7.57
N GLN A 277 13.07 -1.19 -7.19
CA GLN A 277 12.29 -0.18 -7.92
C GLN A 277 12.76 -0.09 -9.38
N GLN A 278 11.83 -0.23 -10.33
CA GLN A 278 12.13 -0.18 -11.75
C GLN A 278 12.12 1.26 -12.28
N ALA A 279 12.56 1.43 -13.55
CA ALA A 279 12.68 2.75 -14.18
C ALA A 279 11.35 3.50 -14.34
N ASP A 280 10.23 2.78 -14.35
CA ASP A 280 8.88 3.36 -14.37
C ASP A 280 8.38 3.80 -12.98
N GLY A 281 9.18 3.54 -11.94
CA GLY A 281 8.88 3.88 -10.54
C GLY A 281 8.12 2.79 -9.78
N GLY A 282 7.60 1.76 -10.46
CA GLY A 282 6.90 0.67 -9.81
C GLY A 282 7.85 -0.38 -9.21
N PHE A 283 7.25 -1.32 -8.50
CA PHE A 283 7.92 -2.48 -7.93
C PHE A 283 7.34 -3.76 -8.53
N PRO A 284 8.18 -4.74 -8.91
CA PRO A 284 7.73 -6.01 -9.45
C PRO A 284 7.47 -7.02 -8.34
N TRP A 285 6.57 -7.98 -8.58
CA TRP A 285 6.40 -9.15 -7.73
C TRP A 285 7.74 -9.87 -7.46
N SER A 286 8.52 -10.14 -8.50
CA SER A 286 9.90 -10.60 -8.38
C SER A 286 10.78 -10.02 -9.49
N ALA A 287 12.10 -10.05 -9.33
CA ALA A 287 13.06 -9.32 -10.17
C ALA A 287 12.99 -9.67 -11.68
N GLU A 288 12.39 -10.81 -12.04
CA GLU A 288 12.24 -11.25 -13.44
C GLU A 288 11.02 -10.64 -14.15
N TYR A 289 10.09 -10.04 -13.41
CA TYR A 289 8.85 -9.47 -13.93
C TYR A 289 8.91 -7.94 -14.01
N GLY A 290 8.00 -7.35 -14.78
CA GLY A 290 7.78 -5.90 -14.77
C GLY A 290 7.09 -5.44 -13.50
N SER A 291 7.14 -4.14 -13.24
CA SER A 291 6.36 -3.49 -12.18
C SER A 291 4.87 -3.85 -12.25
N ASP A 292 4.25 -4.08 -11.10
CA ASP A 292 2.81 -4.30 -10.98
C ASP A 292 2.15 -3.44 -9.89
N PRO A 293 0.84 -3.11 -10.00
CA PRO A 293 0.18 -2.23 -9.04
C PRO A 293 0.03 -2.82 -7.64
N THR A 294 -0.12 -4.14 -7.52
CA THR A 294 -0.30 -4.81 -6.22
C THR A 294 0.98 -4.73 -5.40
N THR A 295 2.09 -5.20 -5.95
CA THR A 295 3.39 -5.15 -5.28
C THR A 295 3.84 -3.72 -5.03
N THR A 296 3.59 -2.81 -5.97
CA THR A 296 3.88 -1.38 -5.76
C THR A 296 3.08 -0.80 -4.60
N SER A 297 1.81 -1.17 -4.44
CA SER A 297 0.98 -0.72 -3.31
C SER A 297 1.52 -1.24 -1.98
N HIS A 298 1.88 -2.52 -1.92
CA HIS A 298 2.45 -3.12 -0.70
C HIS A 298 3.79 -2.49 -0.33
N ALA A 299 4.68 -2.28 -1.31
CA ALA A 299 5.96 -1.63 -1.11
C ALA A 299 5.77 -0.19 -0.60
N LEU A 300 4.81 0.56 -1.13
CA LEU A 300 4.49 1.91 -0.67
C LEU A 300 4.00 1.96 0.78
N ILE A 301 3.19 0.99 1.20
CA ILE A 301 2.74 0.88 2.60
C ILE A 301 3.95 0.58 3.49
N ALA A 302 4.75 -0.43 3.12
CA ALA A 302 5.90 -0.89 3.89
C ALA A 302 7.00 0.18 4.03
N LEU A 303 7.37 0.85 2.92
CA LEU A 303 8.41 1.88 2.87
C LEU A 303 8.03 3.16 3.62
N ASN A 304 6.74 3.42 3.79
CA ASN A 304 6.23 4.52 4.61
C ASN A 304 6.10 4.14 6.10
N SER A 305 6.80 3.09 6.54
CA SER A 305 6.75 2.57 7.92
C SER A 305 5.33 2.23 8.40
N ALA A 306 4.44 1.86 7.47
CA ALA A 306 3.04 1.55 7.74
C ALA A 306 2.74 0.06 7.52
N TRP A 307 1.47 -0.29 7.69
CA TRP A 307 0.89 -1.62 7.53
C TRP A 307 -0.57 -1.51 7.08
N TRP A 308 -1.31 -2.62 6.99
CA TRP A 308 -2.64 -2.65 6.36
C TRP A 308 -3.66 -1.72 6.98
N THR A 309 -3.81 -1.81 8.30
CA THR A 309 -4.73 -0.96 9.05
C THR A 309 -4.05 0.36 9.36
N LYS A 310 -4.80 1.46 9.30
CA LYS A 310 -4.25 2.76 9.65
C LYS A 310 -3.98 2.81 11.14
N GLN A 311 -2.81 3.33 11.53
CA GLN A 311 -2.55 3.67 12.93
C GLN A 311 -3.69 4.54 13.43
N SER A 312 -4.42 4.08 14.47
CA SER A 312 -5.15 5.02 15.30
C SER A 312 -4.13 6.05 15.78
N PRO A 313 -4.37 7.36 15.64
CA PRO A 313 -3.37 8.35 16.02
C PRO A 313 -2.96 8.10 17.46
N ASP A 314 -1.72 7.66 17.64
CA ASP A 314 -1.13 7.50 18.97
C ASP A 314 -1.22 8.87 19.66
N PRO A 315 -1.91 9.00 20.81
CA PRO A 315 -1.97 10.26 21.53
C PRO A 315 -0.58 10.76 21.98
N SER A 316 0.47 9.92 21.92
CA SER A 316 1.87 10.27 22.15
C SER A 316 2.61 10.78 20.91
N GLN A 317 2.10 10.56 19.69
CA GLN A 317 2.67 11.15 18.49
C GLN A 317 2.15 12.57 18.32
N THR A 318 2.97 13.56 18.69
CA THR A 318 2.70 14.96 18.35
C THR A 318 2.60 15.04 16.83
N PRO A 319 1.46 15.46 16.25
CA PRO A 319 1.34 15.58 14.80
C PRO A 319 2.45 16.50 14.33
N THR A 320 3.26 16.02 13.37
CA THR A 320 4.21 16.90 12.69
C THR A 320 3.38 18.05 12.11
N PRO A 321 3.65 19.32 12.49
CA PRO A 321 2.81 20.42 12.09
C PRO A 321 2.81 20.50 10.57
N THR A 322 1.65 20.22 9.98
CA THR A 322 1.39 20.55 8.58
C THR A 322 1.54 22.06 8.46
N LEU A 323 2.59 22.52 7.79
CA LEU A 323 2.77 23.93 7.52
C LEU A 323 1.59 24.39 6.65
N THR A 324 0.62 25.07 7.27
CA THR A 324 -0.40 25.82 6.54
C THR A 324 0.34 26.73 5.57
N PRO A 325 0.09 26.64 4.24
CA PRO A 325 0.74 27.53 3.30
C PRO A 325 0.38 28.96 3.68
N THR A 326 1.41 29.74 4.08
CA THR A 326 1.28 31.17 4.29
C THR A 326 0.72 31.77 2.99
N PRO A 327 -0.40 32.50 3.02
CA PRO A 327 -0.93 33.11 1.82
C PRO A 327 0.13 34.04 1.23
N THR A 328 0.62 33.71 0.04
CA THR A 328 1.46 34.60 -0.77
C THR A 328 0.68 35.91 -0.95
N PRO A 329 1.26 37.08 -0.64
CA PRO A 329 0.58 38.34 -0.87
C PRO A 329 0.26 38.46 -2.36
N THR A 330 -1.02 38.40 -2.70
CA THR A 330 -1.53 38.67 -4.04
C THR A 330 -1.16 40.11 -4.38
N SER A 331 -0.28 40.30 -5.37
CA SER A 331 -0.09 41.62 -5.97
C SER A 331 -1.40 42.00 -6.65
N THR A 332 -2.09 43.00 -6.09
CA THR A 332 -3.25 43.60 -6.72
C THR A 332 -2.79 44.30 -8.01
N SER A 333 -2.91 43.63 -9.15
CA SER A 333 -2.86 44.30 -10.44
C SER A 333 -4.13 45.13 -10.58
N THR A 334 -3.99 46.45 -10.54
CA THR A 334 -5.02 47.39 -10.94
C THR A 334 -5.32 47.16 -12.42
N THR A 335 -6.48 46.58 -12.72
CA THR A 335 -6.99 46.49 -14.08
C THR A 335 -7.43 47.89 -14.53
N THR A 336 -6.72 48.44 -15.51
CA THR A 336 -7.17 49.58 -16.30
C THR A 336 -8.49 49.18 -16.99
N PRO A 337 -9.56 50.00 -16.93
CA PRO A 337 -10.82 49.67 -17.59
C PRO A 337 -10.63 49.62 -19.11
N GLU A 338 -10.97 48.46 -19.69
CA GLU A 338 -11.02 48.23 -21.13
C GLU A 338 -12.24 48.97 -21.72
N PRO A 339 -12.11 49.64 -22.88
CA PRO A 339 -13.21 50.39 -23.49
C PRO A 339 -14.34 49.47 -23.96
N THR A 340 -15.57 49.85 -23.58
CA THR A 340 -16.83 49.22 -23.96
C THR A 340 -16.94 49.01 -25.48
N ALA A 341 -16.98 47.75 -25.91
CA ALA A 341 -17.32 47.40 -27.29
C ALA A 341 -18.83 47.55 -27.53
N THR A 342 -19.17 48.31 -28.57
CA THR A 342 -20.52 48.51 -29.12
C THR A 342 -21.14 47.18 -29.57
N PRO A 343 -22.44 46.93 -29.33
CA PRO A 343 -23.09 45.68 -29.73
C PRO A 343 -23.19 45.56 -31.26
N THR A 344 -22.63 44.48 -31.80
CA THR A 344 -22.81 44.04 -33.19
C THR A 344 -24.09 43.19 -33.30
N PRO A 345 -24.95 43.41 -34.33
CA PRO A 345 -26.23 42.71 -34.44
C PRO A 345 -26.11 41.21 -34.72
N THR A 346 -27.04 40.47 -34.12
CA THR A 346 -27.25 39.02 -34.22
C THR A 346 -27.47 38.54 -35.67
N PRO A 347 -26.67 37.58 -36.18
CA PRO A 347 -27.02 36.89 -37.42
C PRO A 347 -28.06 35.77 -37.18
N THR A 348 -29.03 35.76 -38.10
CA THR A 348 -30.18 34.87 -38.25
C THR A 348 -29.83 33.37 -38.27
N GLN A 349 -30.68 32.55 -37.67
CA GLN A 349 -30.56 31.09 -37.64
C GLN A 349 -30.65 30.45 -39.03
N THR A 350 -29.71 29.55 -39.33
CA THR A 350 -29.74 28.64 -40.49
C THR A 350 -30.51 27.36 -40.12
N PRO A 351 -31.39 26.82 -40.99
CA PRO A 351 -32.25 25.69 -40.65
C PRO A 351 -31.52 24.37 -40.48
N THR A 352 -32.03 23.58 -39.53
CA THR A 352 -31.64 22.22 -39.15
C THR A 352 -31.82 21.23 -40.30
N LEU A 353 -30.80 20.40 -40.57
CA LEU A 353 -30.89 19.26 -41.47
C LEU A 353 -31.53 18.05 -40.76
N THR A 354 -32.50 17.45 -41.44
CA THR A 354 -33.25 16.25 -41.08
C THR A 354 -32.34 15.02 -40.89
N PRO A 355 -32.53 14.18 -39.86
CA PRO A 355 -31.79 12.91 -39.74
C PRO A 355 -32.28 11.86 -40.75
N SER A 356 -31.32 11.13 -41.33
CA SER A 356 -31.52 9.96 -42.20
C SER A 356 -31.88 8.72 -41.36
N PRO A 357 -32.74 7.80 -41.83
CA PRO A 357 -33.27 6.72 -41.01
C PRO A 357 -32.26 5.61 -40.67
N THR A 358 -32.47 5.11 -39.45
CA THR A 358 -31.85 3.99 -38.75
C THR A 358 -31.97 2.66 -39.51
N THR A 359 -30.88 1.89 -39.59
CA THR A 359 -30.92 0.46 -39.94
C THR A 359 -31.15 -0.38 -38.67
N THR A 360 -32.21 -1.19 -38.70
CA THR A 360 -32.59 -2.17 -37.68
C THR A 360 -31.60 -3.34 -37.65
N PRO A 361 -31.16 -3.82 -36.47
CA PRO A 361 -30.37 -5.04 -36.36
C PRO A 361 -31.24 -6.32 -36.44
N GLN A 362 -30.70 -7.34 -37.08
CA GLN A 362 -31.23 -8.70 -37.19
C GLN A 362 -31.01 -9.48 -35.88
N PRO A 363 -31.99 -10.27 -35.38
CA PRO A 363 -31.83 -11.01 -34.13
C PRO A 363 -31.04 -12.32 -34.34
N LEU A 364 -30.05 -12.57 -33.48
CA LEU A 364 -29.43 -13.88 -33.31
C LEU A 364 -29.98 -14.57 -32.05
N LEU A 365 -30.36 -15.82 -32.26
CA LEU A 365 -31.07 -16.71 -31.34
C LEU A 365 -30.28 -17.02 -30.06
N LEU A 366 -31.04 -17.14 -28.97
CA LEU A 366 -30.68 -17.78 -27.71
C LEU A 366 -30.24 -19.24 -27.91
N GLY A 367 -29.08 -19.59 -27.36
CA GLY A 367 -28.65 -20.95 -27.06
C GLY A 367 -28.40 -21.09 -25.56
N SER A 368 -29.14 -22.01 -24.95
CA SER A 368 -29.30 -22.32 -23.52
C SER A 368 -28.01 -22.56 -22.71
N LYS A 369 -28.07 -22.03 -21.47
CA LYS A 369 -27.62 -22.58 -20.18
C LYS A 369 -26.75 -23.84 -20.20
N ASP A 370 -25.56 -23.73 -19.61
CA ASP A 370 -25.06 -24.73 -18.67
C ASP A 370 -24.37 -24.06 -17.47
N SER A 371 -24.69 -24.57 -16.30
CA SER A 371 -24.28 -24.11 -14.98
C SER A 371 -22.80 -24.41 -14.71
N ARG A 372 -22.06 -23.44 -14.16
CA ARG A 372 -20.78 -23.73 -13.50
C ARG A 372 -20.70 -22.98 -12.17
N ALA A 373 -20.43 -23.75 -11.13
CA ALA A 373 -20.13 -23.34 -9.75
C ALA A 373 -18.93 -22.37 -9.70
N PRO A 374 -18.78 -21.58 -8.61
CA PRO A 374 -17.76 -20.54 -8.52
C PRO A 374 -16.34 -21.13 -8.55
N LEU A 375 -15.49 -20.46 -9.32
CA LEU A 375 -14.06 -20.74 -9.46
C LEU A 375 -13.35 -20.21 -8.20
N PRO A 376 -12.42 -20.97 -7.59
CA PRO A 376 -11.63 -20.47 -6.46
C PRO A 376 -10.75 -19.30 -6.89
N THR A 377 -10.55 -18.36 -5.97
CA THR A 377 -9.55 -17.29 -6.02
C THR A 377 -8.20 -17.81 -6.53
N PRO A 378 -7.51 -17.10 -7.44
CA PRO A 378 -6.23 -17.55 -7.94
C PRO A 378 -5.16 -17.46 -6.84
N SER A 379 -4.73 -18.63 -6.36
CA SER A 379 -3.40 -18.81 -5.77
C SER A 379 -2.34 -18.44 -6.83
N PRO A 380 -1.23 -17.77 -6.49
CA PRO A 380 -0.26 -17.31 -7.46
C PRO A 380 0.65 -18.47 -7.89
N ASP A 381 0.22 -19.27 -8.86
CA ASP A 381 1.14 -20.01 -9.72
C ASP A 381 0.45 -20.50 -11.00
N GLN A 382 0.42 -19.63 -12.01
CA GLN A 382 0.42 -20.05 -13.42
C GLN A 382 1.66 -19.40 -14.04
N GLN A 383 2.78 -20.12 -13.95
CA GLN A 383 3.90 -19.96 -14.87
C GLN A 383 3.36 -19.99 -16.31
N PRO A 384 3.58 -18.97 -17.15
CA PRO A 384 3.21 -19.07 -18.56
C PRO A 384 4.09 -20.13 -19.23
N GLU A 385 3.46 -21.09 -19.90
CA GLU A 385 4.13 -21.96 -20.86
C GLU A 385 4.86 -21.12 -21.91
N ASP A 386 6.06 -21.58 -22.28
CA ASP A 386 6.91 -21.08 -23.36
C ASP A 386 6.11 -20.91 -24.67
N THR A 387 5.86 -19.66 -25.06
CA THR A 387 5.48 -19.31 -26.44
C THR A 387 6.56 -18.43 -27.06
N SER A 388 7.75 -18.98 -27.23
CA SER A 388 8.70 -18.51 -28.24
C SER A 388 8.13 -18.76 -29.65
N ASN A 389 7.29 -17.84 -30.17
CA ASN A 389 7.21 -17.50 -31.60
C ASN A 389 6.15 -16.44 -31.94
N GLN A 390 6.58 -15.45 -32.76
CA GLN A 390 5.82 -14.49 -33.59
C GLN A 390 5.74 -13.03 -33.07
N PRO A 391 5.75 -12.03 -33.98
CA PRO A 391 6.85 -11.07 -34.06
C PRO A 391 6.54 -9.66 -33.54
N LEU A 392 7.63 -8.90 -33.29
CA LEU A 392 7.63 -7.46 -33.00
C LEU A 392 6.72 -6.68 -33.95
N VAL A 393 5.74 -5.97 -33.37
CA VAL A 393 5.10 -4.82 -33.99
C VAL A 393 5.60 -3.58 -33.26
N THR A 394 6.50 -2.85 -33.93
CA THR A 394 6.92 -1.50 -33.56
C THR A 394 5.74 -0.55 -33.73
N ASN A 395 5.32 0.14 -32.67
CA ASN A 395 4.50 1.34 -32.82
C ASN A 395 5.22 2.54 -32.20
N ASP A 396 5.58 3.45 -33.11
CA ASP A 396 5.97 4.82 -32.83
C ASP A 396 4.87 5.55 -32.03
N THR A 397 5.25 6.25 -30.97
CA THR A 397 4.47 7.38 -30.47
C THR A 397 5.36 8.60 -30.29
N ASN A 398 5.12 9.55 -31.19
CA ASN A 398 5.53 10.94 -31.11
C ASN A 398 5.07 11.59 -29.79
N GLY A 399 5.88 12.55 -29.36
CA GLY A 399 5.81 13.22 -28.06
C GLY A 399 4.46 13.83 -27.70
N LEU A 400 4.07 13.57 -26.45
CA LEU A 400 3.15 14.40 -25.68
C LEU A 400 3.92 14.96 -24.49
N LYS A 401 3.98 16.29 -24.42
CA LYS A 401 4.56 17.04 -23.30
C LYS A 401 3.73 16.79 -22.05
N SER A 402 4.38 16.32 -20.99
CA SER A 402 3.81 16.22 -19.65
C SER A 402 3.39 17.59 -19.11
N PRO A 403 2.25 17.72 -18.43
CA PRO A 403 1.94 18.92 -17.66
C PRO A 403 2.85 18.99 -16.43
N SER A 404 3.45 20.16 -16.22
CA SER A 404 4.33 20.46 -15.09
C SER A 404 3.55 20.45 -13.77
N VAL A 405 3.74 19.41 -12.98
CA VAL A 405 3.35 19.41 -11.56
C VAL A 405 4.38 20.27 -10.81
N SER A 406 3.91 21.37 -10.23
CA SER A 406 4.70 22.25 -9.37
C SER A 406 5.00 21.54 -8.05
N THR A 407 6.12 20.84 -7.97
CA THR A 407 6.67 20.34 -6.70
C THR A 407 7.28 21.52 -5.95
N SER A 408 6.59 22.02 -4.92
CA SER A 408 7.21 22.89 -3.92
C SER A 408 8.22 22.06 -3.12
N ILE A 409 9.51 22.22 -3.45
CA ILE A 409 10.64 21.61 -2.73
C ILE A 409 10.60 22.13 -1.30
N SER A 410 10.34 21.25 -0.33
CA SER A 410 10.49 21.54 1.09
C SER A 410 11.98 21.71 1.40
N TYR A 411 12.41 22.92 1.72
CA TYR A 411 13.81 23.31 2.01
C TYR A 411 14.36 22.80 3.37
N ILE A 412 13.60 21.95 4.07
CA ILE A 412 13.92 21.52 5.44
C ILE A 412 15.22 20.70 5.54
N PRO A 413 15.56 19.75 4.64
CA PRO A 413 16.77 18.97 4.83
C PRO A 413 18.04 19.76 4.42
N THR A 414 17.89 20.85 3.67
CA THR A 414 19.00 21.78 3.40
C THR A 414 19.43 22.50 4.67
N LEU A 415 18.48 22.84 5.56
CA LEU A 415 18.77 23.55 6.80
C LEU A 415 19.56 22.69 7.80
N ALA A 416 19.22 21.40 7.92
CA ALA A 416 19.94 20.46 8.79
C ALA A 416 21.37 20.20 8.31
N VAL A 417 21.58 20.06 7.00
CA VAL A 417 22.90 19.95 6.39
C VAL A 417 23.71 21.24 6.58
N ILE A 418 23.09 22.41 6.36
CA ILE A 418 23.73 23.72 6.58
C ILE A 418 24.11 23.90 8.06
N LEU A 419 23.21 23.57 9.00
CA LEU A 419 23.48 23.61 10.44
C LEU A 419 24.63 22.67 10.81
N GLY A 420 24.67 21.45 10.26
CA GLY A 420 25.78 20.51 10.44
C GLY A 420 27.12 21.10 9.96
N ILE A 421 27.14 21.70 8.77
CA ILE A 421 28.33 22.36 8.20
C ILE A 421 28.75 23.57 9.04
N ILE A 422 27.82 24.43 9.46
CA ILE A 422 28.11 25.60 10.31
C ILE A 422 28.70 25.16 11.65
N THR A 423 28.14 24.11 12.25
CA THR A 423 28.63 23.56 13.53
C THR A 423 30.05 23.01 13.37
N LEU A 424 30.34 22.33 12.25
CA LEU A 424 31.67 21.84 11.92
C LEU A 424 32.69 23.00 11.76
N PHE A 425 32.32 24.05 11.02
CA PHE A 425 33.19 25.24 10.87
C PHE A 425 33.42 25.97 12.20
N ALA A 426 32.40 26.06 13.06
CA ALA A 426 32.55 26.65 14.39
C ALA A 426 33.52 25.84 15.26
N VAL A 427 33.43 24.50 15.23
CA VAL A 427 34.34 23.61 15.96
C VAL A 427 35.79 23.72 15.44
N ILE A 428 35.98 23.76 14.12
CA ILE A 428 37.30 23.96 13.50
C ILE A 428 37.89 25.32 13.90
N LYS A 429 37.08 26.38 13.87
CA LYS A 429 37.54 27.73 14.23
C LYS A 429 37.90 27.84 15.72
N ILE A 430 37.14 27.19 16.61
CA ILE A 430 37.46 27.10 18.04
C ILE A 430 38.75 26.30 18.26
N TYR A 431 39.00 25.27 17.46
CA TYR A 431 40.22 24.46 17.54
C TYR A 431 41.47 25.25 17.10
N GLU A 432 41.38 26.01 16.00
CA GLU A 432 42.47 26.89 15.54
C GLU A 432 42.75 28.01 16.56
N LEU A 433 41.71 28.61 17.15
CA LEU A 433 41.85 29.64 18.19
C LEU A 433 42.48 29.13 19.50
N LYS A 434 42.49 27.82 19.75
CA LYS A 434 43.14 27.21 20.92
C LYS A 434 44.57 26.75 20.66
N LYS A 435 45.05 26.83 19.41
CA LYS A 435 46.43 26.51 19.02
C LYS A 435 47.36 27.71 19.05
N THR A 436 46.83 28.93 18.96
CA THR A 436 47.51 30.19 19.29
C THR A 436 47.42 30.47 20.78
#